data_AF-A0AAV3HP28-F1
#
_entry.id   AF-A0AAV3HP28-F1
#
_cell.length_a   1.000
_cell.length_b   1.000
_cell.length_c   1.000
_cell.angle_alpha   90.00
_cell.angle_beta   90.00
_cell.angle_gamma   90.00
#
_symmetry.space_group_name_H-M   'P 1'
#
loop_
_entity.id
_entity.type
_entity.pdbx_description
1 polymer ?
#
loop_
_entity_poly.entity_id
_entity_poly.type
_entity_poly.pdbx_seq_one_letter_code
_entity_poly.pdbx_strand_id
1 'polypeptide(L)'
;MKKSILAVMCCLMVSASANAALALDRTRVVYEGNSKVETVKIKNPADIPFLAQSWLTDMDGKDVEDKFIVVPPVLRIESKDYAMLRIKSLPTASQLPQDRETAYFLHVREVPPSEHDKHDDAVAETASGSIQIAIESVIKFFYRPSSLDKIKRVDKAVASATKIKRTGSNKILVENGSPFYVTYSELMVGKAEKDATGFTPVMLAPFTSRTLKVEKSDRYTLSHINDYGATVSNTYFCNSKNICTAKDESEG
;
A
#
# COMPACT_ATOMS: atom_id res chain seq x y z
N MET A 1 -14.19 1.90 50.07
CA MET A 1 -14.45 2.04 48.61
C MET A 1 -13.25 2.62 47.84
N LYS A 2 -12.01 2.18 48.12
CA LYS A 2 -10.80 2.68 47.43
C LYS A 2 -9.81 1.59 46.97
N LYS A 3 -10.17 0.30 47.13
CA LYS A 3 -9.30 -0.83 46.75
C LYS A 3 -9.77 -1.63 45.51
N SER A 4 -10.92 -1.29 44.94
CA SER A 4 -11.50 -2.02 43.80
C SER A 4 -11.29 -1.36 42.44
N ILE A 5 -10.60 -0.20 42.38
CA ILE A 5 -10.38 0.52 41.11
C ILE A 5 -9.09 0.05 40.40
N LEU A 6 -8.14 -0.56 41.12
CA LEU A 6 -6.86 -0.97 40.54
C LEU A 6 -6.93 -2.25 39.70
N ALA A 7 -7.98 -3.07 39.86
CA ALA A 7 -8.11 -4.35 39.15
C ALA A 7 -8.76 -4.22 37.75
N VAL A 8 -9.43 -3.11 37.45
CA VAL A 8 -10.16 -2.92 36.17
C VAL A 8 -9.26 -2.32 35.08
N MET A 9 -8.11 -1.73 35.44
CA MET A 9 -7.18 -1.11 34.48
C MET A 9 -6.28 -2.13 33.73
N CYS A 10 -6.24 -3.40 34.16
CA CYS A 10 -5.30 -4.39 33.61
C CYS A 10 -5.84 -5.20 32.42
N CYS A 11 -7.15 -5.10 32.09
CA CYS A 11 -7.79 -5.97 31.09
C CYS A 11 -7.88 -5.39 29.66
N LEU A 12 -7.21 -4.28 29.35
CA LEU A 12 -7.39 -3.57 28.06
C LEU A 12 -6.18 -3.58 27.11
N MET A 13 -5.22 -4.49 27.27
CA MET A 13 -4.08 -4.62 26.33
C MET A 13 -3.87 -6.05 25.80
N VAL A 14 -4.94 -6.77 25.48
CA VAL A 14 -4.81 -7.94 24.60
C VAL A 14 -4.90 -7.42 23.17
N SER A 15 -3.80 -6.85 22.69
CA SER A 15 -3.59 -6.63 21.26
C SER A 15 -3.54 -8.02 20.62
N ALA A 16 -4.58 -8.42 19.89
CA ALA A 16 -4.53 -9.61 19.07
C ALA A 16 -3.39 -9.42 18.05
N SER A 17 -2.27 -10.11 18.29
CA SER A 17 -1.20 -10.21 17.31
C SER A 17 -1.74 -11.08 16.18
N ALA A 18 -2.04 -10.46 15.05
CA ALA A 18 -2.26 -11.20 13.82
C ALA A 18 -0.89 -11.75 13.39
N ASN A 19 -0.65 -13.03 13.64
CA ASN A 19 0.56 -13.70 13.20
C ASN A 19 0.42 -14.02 11.70
N ALA A 20 0.74 -13.06 10.84
CA ALA A 20 1.12 -13.39 9.47
C ALA A 20 2.39 -14.24 9.53
N ALA A 21 2.43 -15.37 8.82
CA ALA A 21 3.60 -16.24 8.90
C ALA A 21 4.78 -15.63 8.15
N LEU A 22 4.54 -14.90 7.05
CA LEU A 22 5.51 -14.03 6.40
C LEU A 22 5.10 -12.56 6.41
N ALA A 23 6.03 -11.67 6.74
CA ALA A 23 5.82 -10.23 6.80
C ALA A 23 6.80 -9.46 5.90
N LEU A 24 6.29 -8.54 5.09
CA LEU A 24 7.09 -7.62 4.27
C LEU A 24 7.55 -6.41 5.09
N ASP A 25 8.69 -5.83 4.72
CA ASP A 25 9.24 -4.63 5.36
C ASP A 25 8.53 -3.32 4.98
N ARG A 26 7.60 -3.37 4.02
CA ARG A 26 6.87 -2.22 3.48
C ARG A 26 5.53 -2.62 2.89
N THR A 27 4.64 -1.64 2.72
CA THR A 27 3.27 -1.81 2.18
C THR A 27 3.15 -1.44 0.70
N ARG A 28 4.23 -0.94 0.10
CA ARG A 28 4.35 -0.62 -1.33
C ARG A 28 5.83 -0.57 -1.74
N VAL A 29 6.11 -0.76 -3.01
CA VAL A 29 7.45 -0.70 -3.59
C VAL A 29 7.48 0.38 -4.65
N VAL A 30 8.51 1.22 -4.63
CA VAL A 30 8.84 2.12 -5.75
C VAL A 30 10.12 1.59 -6.38
N TYR A 31 10.04 1.21 -7.65
CA TYR A 31 11.18 0.81 -8.45
C TYR A 31 11.63 2.02 -9.28
N GLU A 32 12.79 2.57 -8.91
CA GLU A 32 13.39 3.69 -9.63
C GLU A 32 13.94 3.21 -10.98
N GLY A 33 13.56 3.89 -12.07
CA GLY A 33 13.83 3.44 -13.43
C GLY A 33 15.31 3.52 -13.84
N ASN A 34 16.13 4.24 -13.07
CA ASN A 34 17.59 4.24 -13.21
C ASN A 34 18.28 3.10 -12.42
N SER A 35 17.52 2.38 -11.58
CA SER A 35 18.01 1.25 -10.80
C SER A 35 18.01 -0.03 -11.64
N LYS A 36 18.97 -0.91 -11.35
CA LYS A 36 19.01 -2.27 -11.93
C LYS A 36 18.24 -3.27 -11.07
N VAL A 37 18.13 -3.01 -9.77
CA VAL A 37 17.57 -3.94 -8.78
C VAL A 37 16.88 -3.15 -7.67
N GLU A 38 15.68 -3.56 -7.29
CA GLU A 38 15.04 -3.15 -6.03
C GLU A 38 14.98 -4.36 -5.09
N THR A 39 15.14 -4.14 -3.78
CA THR A 39 15.17 -5.21 -2.78
C THR A 39 14.06 -5.07 -1.77
N VAL A 40 13.31 -6.16 -1.56
CA VAL A 40 12.23 -6.25 -0.56
C VAL A 40 12.59 -7.31 0.46
N LYS A 41 12.53 -6.97 1.74
CA LYS A 41 12.81 -7.90 2.83
C LYS A 41 11.52 -8.64 3.25
N ILE A 42 11.59 -9.96 3.30
CA ILE A 42 10.56 -10.83 3.91
C ILE A 42 11.10 -11.34 5.23
N LYS A 43 10.32 -11.27 6.30
CA LYS A 43 10.62 -11.86 7.61
C LYS A 43 9.65 -13.00 7.88
N ASN A 44 10.14 -14.07 8.50
CA ASN A 44 9.32 -15.12 9.09
C ASN A 44 9.30 -14.95 10.62
N PRO A 45 8.31 -14.26 11.20
CA PRO A 45 8.17 -14.17 12.65
C PRO A 45 7.70 -15.47 13.32
N ALA A 46 7.29 -16.51 12.56
CA ALA A 46 6.82 -17.77 13.13
C ALA A 46 7.96 -18.62 13.70
N ASP A 47 7.59 -19.57 14.57
CA ASP A 47 8.51 -20.53 15.18
C ASP A 47 8.80 -21.75 14.28
N ILE A 48 8.23 -21.80 13.07
CA ILE A 48 8.41 -22.86 12.08
C ILE A 48 8.84 -22.26 10.73
N PRO A 49 9.53 -23.03 9.86
CA PRO A 49 9.91 -22.56 8.53
C PRO A 49 8.72 -22.43 7.58
N PHE A 50 8.81 -21.49 6.65
CA PHE A 50 7.83 -21.29 5.58
C PHE A 50 8.51 -21.17 4.23
N LEU A 51 7.82 -21.61 3.17
CA LEU A 51 8.17 -21.25 1.80
C LEU A 51 7.50 -19.91 1.46
N ALA A 52 8.19 -19.06 0.72
CA ALA A 52 7.66 -17.82 0.15
C ALA A 52 7.68 -17.92 -1.37
N GLN A 53 6.53 -17.81 -2.01
CA GLN A 53 6.40 -17.65 -3.47
C GLN A 53 6.19 -16.18 -3.79
N SER A 54 6.83 -15.65 -4.83
CA SER A 54 6.76 -14.23 -5.15
C SER A 54 6.80 -13.95 -6.64
N TRP A 55 5.90 -13.09 -7.12
CA TRP A 55 5.77 -12.71 -8.52
C TRP A 55 5.13 -11.32 -8.65
N LEU A 56 5.15 -10.76 -9.87
CA LEU A 56 4.55 -9.47 -10.19
C LEU A 56 3.42 -9.65 -11.21
N THR A 57 2.33 -8.90 -11.02
CA THR A 57 1.23 -8.81 -11.98
C THR A 57 0.93 -7.36 -12.35
N ASP A 58 0.28 -7.13 -13.48
CA ASP A 58 -0.36 -5.86 -13.79
C ASP A 58 -1.60 -5.62 -12.91
N MET A 59 -2.20 -4.43 -13.05
CA MET A 59 -3.38 -4.06 -12.25
C MET A 59 -4.63 -4.90 -12.57
N ASP A 60 -4.62 -5.67 -13.67
CA ASP A 60 -5.68 -6.62 -14.08
C ASP A 60 -5.36 -8.07 -13.65
N GLY A 61 -4.23 -8.29 -12.97
CA GLY A 61 -3.80 -9.60 -12.45
C GLY A 61 -3.07 -10.49 -13.46
N LYS A 62 -2.59 -9.94 -14.58
CA LYS A 62 -1.80 -10.70 -15.56
C LYS A 62 -0.32 -10.63 -15.22
N ASP A 63 0.40 -11.73 -15.46
CA ASP A 63 1.85 -11.78 -15.20
C ASP A 63 2.63 -10.78 -16.07
N VAL A 64 3.66 -10.19 -15.46
CA VAL A 64 4.53 -9.18 -16.10
C VAL A 64 6.00 -9.58 -16.07
N GLU A 65 6.26 -10.89 -16.04
CA GLU A 65 7.60 -11.48 -16.06
C GLU A 65 8.42 -11.08 -17.28
N ASP A 66 7.75 -10.64 -18.36
CA ASP A 66 8.41 -10.10 -19.55
C ASP A 66 9.13 -8.78 -19.26
N LYS A 67 8.72 -8.02 -18.24
CA LYS A 67 9.25 -6.69 -17.85
C LYS A 67 9.99 -6.70 -16.52
N PHE A 68 9.49 -7.44 -15.53
CA PHE A 68 10.08 -7.51 -14.20
C PHE A 68 10.10 -8.93 -13.69
N ILE A 69 11.22 -9.34 -13.12
CA ILE A 69 11.35 -10.66 -12.49
C ILE A 69 11.66 -10.51 -11.00
N VAL A 70 11.03 -11.36 -10.18
CA VAL A 70 11.29 -11.45 -8.74
C VAL A 70 12.21 -12.64 -8.49
N VAL A 71 13.34 -12.41 -7.82
CA VAL A 71 14.38 -13.43 -7.62
C VAL A 71 14.73 -13.57 -6.14
N PRO A 72 14.69 -14.79 -5.57
CA PRO A 72 14.17 -16.02 -6.18
C PRO A 72 12.63 -16.02 -6.21
N PRO A 73 11.99 -16.74 -7.15
CA PRO A 73 10.53 -16.83 -7.23
C PRO A 73 9.93 -17.70 -6.12
N VAL A 74 10.71 -18.65 -5.59
CA VAL A 74 10.36 -19.46 -4.41
C VAL A 74 11.58 -19.59 -3.52
N LEU A 75 11.42 -19.41 -2.21
CA LEU A 75 12.49 -19.64 -1.24
C LEU A 75 11.95 -20.17 0.09
N ARG A 76 12.79 -20.89 0.83
CA ARG A 76 12.51 -21.28 2.22
C ARG A 76 13.09 -20.24 3.16
N ILE A 77 12.31 -19.84 4.15
CA ILE A 77 12.71 -18.91 5.22
C ILE A 77 12.56 -19.65 6.55
N GLU A 78 13.66 -19.83 7.26
CA GLU A 78 13.68 -20.53 8.53
C GLU A 78 12.93 -19.75 9.63
N SER A 79 12.63 -20.45 10.72
CA SER A 79 12.01 -19.88 11.92
C SER A 79 12.78 -18.65 12.41
N LYS A 80 12.06 -17.55 12.67
CA LYS A 80 12.60 -16.26 13.12
C LYS A 80 13.64 -15.62 12.19
N ASP A 81 13.77 -16.09 10.96
CA ASP A 81 14.75 -15.60 9.98
C ASP A 81 14.12 -14.61 8.97
N TYR A 82 14.94 -14.13 8.05
CA TYR A 82 14.53 -13.25 6.97
C TYR A 82 15.24 -13.58 5.65
N ALA A 83 14.66 -13.12 4.56
CA ALA A 83 15.25 -13.21 3.24
C ALA A 83 15.02 -11.93 2.44
N MET A 84 15.75 -11.80 1.33
CA MET A 84 15.70 -10.64 0.45
C MET A 84 15.23 -11.08 -0.93
N LEU A 85 14.08 -10.57 -1.36
CA LEU A 85 13.66 -10.63 -2.75
C LEU A 85 14.38 -9.54 -3.53
N ARG A 86 14.87 -9.89 -4.72
CA ARG A 86 15.45 -8.94 -5.67
C ARG A 86 14.55 -8.84 -6.89
N ILE A 87 14.05 -7.64 -7.14
CA ILE A 87 13.24 -7.34 -8.32
C ILE A 87 14.17 -6.75 -9.36
N LYS A 88 14.20 -7.33 -10.56
CA LYS A 88 15.04 -6.86 -11.68
C LYS A 88 14.15 -6.44 -12.84
N SER A 89 14.52 -5.33 -13.48
CA SER A 89 13.92 -4.95 -14.77
C SER A 89 14.55 -5.74 -15.90
N LEU A 90 13.73 -6.06 -16.90
CA LEU A 90 14.14 -6.63 -18.17
C LEU A 90 14.15 -5.55 -19.26
N PRO A 91 14.83 -5.77 -20.41
CA PRO A 91 14.96 -4.74 -21.45
C PRO A 91 13.62 -4.16 -21.95
N THR A 92 12.55 -4.96 -21.95
CA THR A 92 11.19 -4.55 -22.33
C THR A 92 10.57 -3.51 -21.39
N ALA A 93 11.06 -3.39 -20.14
CA ALA A 93 10.60 -2.35 -19.22
C ALA A 93 10.88 -0.94 -19.75
N SER A 94 11.86 -0.78 -20.65
CA SER A 94 12.12 0.49 -21.35
C SER A 94 10.96 0.96 -22.25
N GLN A 95 10.04 0.06 -22.61
CA GLN A 95 8.85 0.38 -23.41
C GLN A 95 7.71 0.94 -22.57
N LEU A 96 7.84 0.95 -21.25
CA LEU A 96 6.85 1.57 -20.36
C LEU A 96 6.82 3.09 -20.57
N PRO A 97 5.68 3.74 -20.25
CA PRO A 97 5.60 5.20 -20.25
C PRO A 97 6.77 5.81 -19.47
N GLN A 98 7.53 6.67 -20.14
CA GLN A 98 8.70 7.32 -19.56
C GLN A 98 8.36 8.72 -19.02
N ASP A 99 7.10 9.16 -19.07
CA ASP A 99 6.64 10.47 -18.59
C ASP A 99 5.80 10.40 -17.30
N ARG A 100 5.52 9.19 -16.81
CA ARG A 100 4.63 8.90 -15.67
C ARG A 100 4.93 7.54 -15.06
N GLU A 101 4.47 7.33 -13.83
CA GLU A 101 4.55 6.02 -13.20
C GLU A 101 3.69 4.96 -13.92
N THR A 102 4.10 3.71 -13.78
CA THR A 102 3.28 2.53 -14.10
C THR A 102 3.08 1.70 -12.85
N ALA A 103 1.84 1.25 -12.59
CA ALA A 103 1.49 0.46 -11.40
C ALA A 103 1.32 -1.02 -11.72
N TYR A 104 1.73 -1.85 -10.76
CA TYR A 104 1.69 -3.30 -10.73
C TYR A 104 1.37 -3.77 -9.29
N PHE A 105 1.22 -5.08 -9.09
CA PHE A 105 1.17 -5.70 -7.78
C PHE A 105 2.33 -6.67 -7.58
N LEU A 106 3.00 -6.56 -6.43
CA LEU A 106 3.91 -7.59 -5.93
C LEU A 106 3.11 -8.53 -5.04
N HIS A 107 3.11 -9.80 -5.41
CA HIS A 107 2.51 -10.89 -4.65
C HIS A 107 3.60 -11.59 -3.86
N VAL A 108 3.33 -11.87 -2.58
CA VAL A 108 4.15 -12.74 -1.73
C VAL A 108 3.23 -13.69 -1.00
N ARG A 109 3.20 -14.94 -1.45
CA ARG A 109 2.36 -16.00 -0.88
C ARG A 109 3.21 -16.91 -0.01
N GLU A 110 2.77 -17.10 1.24
CA GLU A 110 3.38 -18.11 2.10
C GLU A 110 2.84 -19.51 1.77
N VAL A 111 3.72 -20.50 1.85
CA VAL A 111 3.36 -21.91 1.71
C VAL A 111 3.82 -22.61 3.00
N PRO A 112 2.87 -22.99 3.88
CA PRO A 112 3.19 -23.68 5.13
C PRO A 112 3.78 -25.07 4.89
N PRO A 113 4.52 -25.63 5.86
CA PRO A 113 5.04 -26.98 5.78
C PRO A 113 3.91 -28.02 5.75
N SER A 114 4.16 -29.16 5.11
CA SER A 114 3.24 -30.30 5.10
C SER A 114 3.04 -30.86 6.51
N GLU A 115 1.81 -31.30 6.82
CA GLU A 115 1.51 -31.89 8.13
C GLU A 115 2.18 -33.25 8.36
N HIS A 116 2.64 -33.91 7.30
CA HIS A 116 3.40 -35.16 7.39
C HIS A 116 4.77 -35.00 8.08
N ASP A 117 5.32 -33.78 8.15
CA ASP A 117 6.62 -33.52 8.79
C ASP A 117 6.53 -33.37 10.32
N LYS A 118 5.35 -33.59 10.92
CA LYS A 118 5.11 -33.51 12.37
C LYS A 118 5.05 -34.87 13.07
N HIS A 119 5.44 -35.95 12.40
CA HIS A 119 5.16 -37.31 12.86
C HIS A 119 6.41 -38.18 13.06
N ASP A 120 7.36 -37.69 13.84
CA ASP A 120 8.24 -38.56 14.63
C ASP A 120 7.77 -38.44 16.09
N ASP A 121 7.31 -39.55 16.66
CA ASP A 121 6.87 -39.73 18.06
C ASP A 121 5.44 -39.30 18.45
N ALA A 122 4.41 -40.00 17.95
CA ALA A 122 3.26 -40.48 18.76
C ALA A 122 2.19 -41.16 17.90
N VAL A 123 1.97 -42.45 18.15
CA VAL A 123 0.73 -43.24 17.98
C VAL A 123 -0.38 -42.62 17.12
N ALA A 124 -0.62 -43.25 15.97
CA ALA A 124 -1.80 -43.05 15.15
C ALA A 124 -3.09 -43.31 15.94
N GLU A 125 -3.92 -42.28 16.18
CA GLU A 125 -5.39 -42.36 16.26
C GLU A 125 -6.02 -40.97 16.06
N THR A 126 -7.12 -40.93 15.30
CA THR A 126 -7.93 -39.77 14.88
C THR A 126 -7.41 -38.97 13.67
N ALA A 127 -8.04 -39.23 12.51
CA ALA A 127 -8.02 -38.34 11.36
C ALA A 127 -8.73 -37.02 11.75
N SER A 128 -7.99 -36.14 12.41
CA SER A 128 -8.43 -34.78 12.72
C SER A 128 -8.21 -33.94 11.47
N GLY A 129 -9.31 -33.51 10.83
CA GLY A 129 -9.23 -32.56 9.72
C GLY A 129 -8.60 -31.26 10.22
N SER A 130 -7.44 -30.92 9.68
CA SER A 130 -6.75 -29.66 9.93
C SER A 130 -7.16 -28.62 8.89
N ILE A 131 -7.33 -27.37 9.34
CA ILE A 131 -7.47 -26.24 8.42
C ILE A 131 -6.11 -25.59 8.33
N GLN A 132 -5.52 -25.65 7.14
CA GLN A 132 -4.27 -24.96 6.83
C GLN A 132 -4.58 -23.65 6.11
N ILE A 133 -4.15 -22.53 6.70
CA ILE A 133 -4.31 -21.19 6.13
C ILE A 133 -2.97 -20.78 5.50
N ALA A 134 -3.02 -20.30 4.26
CA ALA A 134 -1.89 -19.67 3.57
C ALA A 134 -2.24 -18.21 3.28
N ILE A 135 -1.45 -17.28 3.81
CA ILE A 135 -1.62 -15.84 3.62
C ILE A 135 -0.85 -15.38 2.37
N GLU A 136 -1.50 -14.54 1.56
CA GLU A 136 -0.87 -13.84 0.45
C GLU A 136 -0.88 -12.34 0.70
N SER A 137 0.31 -11.75 0.75
CA SER A 137 0.49 -10.30 0.77
C SER A 137 0.52 -9.77 -0.66
N VAL A 138 -0.41 -8.88 -0.99
CA VAL A 138 -0.46 -8.20 -2.28
C VAL A 138 -0.24 -6.70 -2.05
N ILE A 139 0.92 -6.20 -2.46
CA ILE A 139 1.29 -4.79 -2.29
C ILE A 139 1.50 -4.09 -3.62
N LYS A 140 1.23 -2.79 -3.67
CA LYS A 140 1.40 -2.00 -4.89
C LYS A 140 2.89 -1.86 -5.22
N PHE A 141 3.24 -2.07 -6.48
CA PHE A 141 4.56 -1.86 -7.03
C PHE A 141 4.48 -0.77 -8.10
N PHE A 142 5.27 0.28 -7.96
CA PHE A 142 5.29 1.41 -8.88
C PHE A 142 6.63 1.48 -9.60
N TYR A 143 6.62 1.32 -10.92
CA TYR A 143 7.75 1.70 -11.75
C TYR A 143 7.75 3.21 -11.94
N ARG A 144 8.81 3.87 -11.51
CA ARG A 144 9.00 5.32 -11.62
C ARG A 144 10.13 5.61 -12.62
N PRO A 145 9.82 6.08 -13.85
CA PRO A 145 10.86 6.33 -14.84
C PRO A 145 11.80 7.46 -14.39
N SER A 146 13.08 7.37 -14.79
CA SER A 146 14.13 8.31 -14.36
C SER A 146 13.90 9.76 -14.79
N SER A 147 13.02 10.00 -15.76
CA SER A 147 12.59 11.36 -16.15
C SER A 147 11.91 12.12 -15.00
N LEU A 148 11.38 11.38 -14.01
CA LEU A 148 10.71 11.92 -12.82
C LEU A 148 11.68 12.23 -11.68
N ASP A 149 12.96 11.83 -11.77
CA ASP A 149 13.99 12.08 -10.75
C ASP A 149 14.18 13.56 -10.42
N LYS A 150 13.79 14.46 -11.34
CA LYS A 150 13.79 15.91 -11.15
C LYS A 150 12.78 16.37 -10.09
N ILE A 151 11.76 15.58 -9.77
CA ILE A 151 10.74 15.87 -8.77
C ILE A 151 11.20 15.31 -7.42
N LYS A 152 11.97 16.09 -6.67
CA LYS A 152 12.55 15.65 -5.39
C LYS A 152 11.55 15.58 -4.23
N ARG A 153 10.50 16.40 -4.25
CA ARG A 153 9.46 16.44 -3.20
C ARG A 153 8.16 15.91 -3.76
N VAL A 154 8.03 14.58 -3.84
CA VAL A 154 6.87 13.89 -4.43
C VAL A 154 5.57 14.32 -3.76
N ASP A 155 5.50 14.28 -2.42
CA ASP A 155 4.28 14.65 -1.67
C ASP A 155 3.84 16.09 -1.95
N LYS A 156 4.79 17.04 -2.02
CA LYS A 156 4.50 18.43 -2.37
C LYS A 156 4.03 18.55 -3.82
N ALA A 157 4.68 17.84 -4.75
CA ALA A 157 4.29 17.86 -6.16
C ALA A 157 2.88 17.29 -6.37
N VAL A 158 2.53 16.20 -5.67
CA VAL A 158 1.18 15.63 -5.64
C VAL A 158 0.18 16.65 -5.10
N ALA A 159 0.47 17.28 -3.97
CA ALA A 159 -0.41 18.29 -3.37
C ALA A 159 -0.68 19.47 -4.31
N SER A 160 0.38 20.05 -4.89
CA SER A 160 0.27 21.20 -5.81
C SER A 160 -0.42 20.84 -7.13
N ALA A 161 -0.26 19.60 -7.62
CA ALA A 161 -0.87 19.16 -8.87
C ALA A 161 -2.32 18.66 -8.69
N THR A 162 -2.73 18.30 -7.48
CA THR A 162 -4.10 17.86 -7.18
C THR A 162 -5.05 19.05 -7.25
N LYS A 163 -6.16 18.86 -7.98
CA LYS A 163 -7.24 19.85 -8.07
C LYS A 163 -8.57 19.22 -7.69
N ILE A 164 -9.37 19.94 -6.92
CA ILE A 164 -10.74 19.53 -6.61
C ILE A 164 -11.69 20.52 -7.30
N LYS A 165 -12.63 20.03 -8.09
CA LYS A 165 -13.69 20.84 -8.69
C LYS A 165 -15.02 20.49 -8.05
N ARG A 166 -15.73 21.47 -7.50
CA ARG A 166 -17.09 21.24 -6.95
C ARG A 166 -18.06 21.15 -8.13
N THR A 167 -18.69 20.00 -8.31
CA THR A 167 -19.59 19.71 -9.43
C THR A 167 -21.00 19.43 -8.90
N GLY A 168 -21.92 20.39 -9.02
CA GLY A 168 -23.28 20.25 -8.46
C GLY A 168 -23.32 20.41 -6.93
N SER A 169 -24.42 19.97 -6.31
CA SER A 169 -24.69 20.18 -4.88
C SER A 169 -23.91 19.24 -3.96
N ASN A 170 -23.74 17.97 -4.33
CA ASN A 170 -23.11 16.94 -3.48
C ASN A 170 -22.10 16.05 -4.23
N LYS A 171 -21.32 16.67 -5.12
CA LYS A 171 -20.22 15.95 -5.78
C LYS A 171 -19.00 16.85 -5.95
N ILE A 172 -17.84 16.23 -5.88
CA ILE A 172 -16.58 16.85 -6.29
C ILE A 172 -15.90 15.95 -7.32
N LEU A 173 -15.15 16.56 -8.23
CA LEU A 173 -14.20 15.88 -9.10
C LEU A 173 -12.80 16.10 -8.52
N VAL A 174 -12.14 15.02 -8.12
CA VAL A 174 -10.74 15.04 -7.68
C VAL A 174 -9.87 14.68 -8.87
N GLU A 175 -8.97 15.57 -9.26
CA GLU A 175 -8.05 15.41 -10.38
C GLU A 175 -6.64 15.21 -9.86
N ASN A 176 -6.00 14.10 -10.25
CA ASN A 176 -4.57 13.89 -10.06
C ASN A 176 -3.84 14.49 -11.27
N GLY A 177 -3.32 15.71 -11.14
CA GLY A 177 -2.52 16.36 -12.18
C GLY A 177 -1.05 15.95 -12.20
N SER A 178 -0.64 15.00 -11.36
CA SER A 178 0.76 14.59 -11.21
C SER A 178 1.11 13.37 -12.07
N PRO A 179 2.41 13.13 -12.35
CA PRO A 179 2.87 11.92 -13.02
C PRO A 179 2.89 10.66 -12.12
N PHE A 180 2.41 10.75 -10.87
CA PHE A 180 2.45 9.67 -9.87
C PHE A 180 1.07 9.05 -9.65
N TYR A 181 1.02 7.79 -9.23
CA TYR A 181 -0.20 7.20 -8.70
C TYR A 181 -0.46 7.70 -7.27
N VAL A 182 -1.65 8.24 -7.02
CA VAL A 182 -2.01 8.81 -5.72
C VAL A 182 -3.12 7.99 -5.09
N THR A 183 -2.85 7.38 -3.94
CA THR A 183 -3.86 6.67 -3.15
C THR A 183 -4.37 7.58 -2.05
N TYR A 184 -5.57 8.14 -2.21
CA TYR A 184 -6.25 8.86 -1.15
C TYR A 184 -6.90 7.87 -0.20
N SER A 185 -6.46 7.87 1.05
CA SER A 185 -6.97 7.01 2.12
C SER A 185 -8.09 7.67 2.90
N GLU A 186 -8.12 9.00 2.94
CA GLU A 186 -9.05 9.79 3.76
C GLU A 186 -9.52 11.03 3.00
N LEU A 187 -10.73 11.49 3.33
CA LEU A 187 -11.31 12.72 2.82
C LEU A 187 -12.16 13.37 3.89
N MET A 188 -11.74 14.52 4.41
CA MET A 188 -12.54 15.33 5.32
C MET A 188 -13.19 16.51 4.59
N VAL A 189 -14.42 16.85 4.98
CA VAL A 189 -15.21 17.96 4.41
C VAL A 189 -15.29 19.10 5.43
N GLY A 190 -14.93 20.32 5.01
CA GLY A 190 -14.94 21.50 5.87
C GLY A 190 -13.95 21.40 7.03
N LYS A 191 -14.46 21.48 8.27
CA LYS A 191 -13.70 21.36 9.53
C LYS A 191 -13.93 20.03 10.25
N ALA A 192 -14.51 19.04 9.57
CA ALA A 192 -14.67 17.71 10.14
C ALA A 192 -13.32 17.06 10.43
N GLU A 193 -13.25 16.29 11.51
CA GLU A 193 -12.09 15.47 11.90
C GLU A 193 -12.25 14.00 11.49
N LYS A 194 -13.38 13.65 10.87
CA LYS A 194 -13.70 12.31 10.41
C LYS A 194 -13.84 12.28 8.89
N ASP A 195 -13.62 11.10 8.34
CA ASP A 195 -13.87 10.84 6.93
C ASP A 195 -15.31 11.19 6.53
N ALA A 196 -15.43 11.70 5.31
CA ALA A 196 -16.68 12.00 4.67
C ALA A 196 -17.54 10.73 4.61
N THR A 197 -18.81 10.87 4.93
CA THR A 197 -19.74 9.74 4.97
C THR A 197 -19.77 9.01 3.62
N GLY A 198 -19.51 7.70 3.64
CA GLY A 198 -19.50 6.86 2.45
C GLY A 198 -18.26 7.02 1.55
N PHE A 199 -17.24 7.75 1.99
CA PHE A 199 -15.95 7.74 1.32
C PHE A 199 -15.29 6.37 1.45
N THR A 200 -14.67 5.93 0.36
CA THR A 200 -13.85 4.72 0.31
C THR A 200 -12.52 5.09 -0.32
N PRO A 201 -11.38 4.56 0.18
CA PRO A 201 -10.08 4.81 -0.40
C PRO A 201 -10.05 4.60 -1.92
N VAL A 202 -9.35 5.49 -2.60
CA VAL A 202 -9.23 5.47 -4.06
C VAL A 202 -7.80 5.72 -4.48
N MET A 203 -7.32 4.94 -5.45
CA MET A 203 -6.12 5.25 -6.20
C MET A 203 -6.46 5.93 -7.53
N LEU A 204 -5.87 7.09 -7.79
CA LEU A 204 -5.92 7.75 -9.09
C LEU A 204 -4.63 7.52 -9.84
N ALA A 205 -4.74 7.07 -11.09
CA ALA A 205 -3.62 6.98 -12.01
C ALA A 205 -3.12 8.39 -12.40
N PRO A 206 -1.88 8.51 -12.90
CA PRO A 206 -1.34 9.78 -13.38
C PRO A 206 -2.28 10.46 -14.39
N PHE A 207 -2.52 11.75 -14.18
CA PHE A 207 -3.34 12.59 -15.07
C PHE A 207 -4.80 12.15 -15.24
N THR A 208 -5.35 11.43 -14.24
CA THR A 208 -6.76 11.00 -14.22
C THR A 208 -7.57 11.74 -13.16
N SER A 209 -8.88 11.50 -13.16
CA SER A 209 -9.80 12.11 -12.19
C SER A 209 -10.88 11.13 -11.75
N ARG A 210 -11.47 11.36 -10.58
CA ARG A 210 -12.64 10.61 -10.09
C ARG A 210 -13.65 11.53 -9.44
N THR A 211 -14.91 11.31 -9.76
CA THR A 211 -16.02 11.97 -9.07
C THR A 211 -16.33 11.25 -7.76
N LEU A 212 -16.38 12.01 -6.67
CA LEU A 212 -16.75 11.54 -5.34
C LEU A 212 -18.06 12.20 -4.91
N LYS A 213 -18.94 11.43 -4.28
CA LYS A 213 -20.21 11.92 -3.72
C LYS A 213 -19.96 12.40 -2.29
N VAL A 214 -19.74 13.69 -2.13
CA VAL A 214 -19.54 14.33 -0.82
C VAL A 214 -20.21 15.69 -0.81
N GLU A 215 -20.56 16.18 0.37
CA GLU A 215 -21.19 17.49 0.55
C GLU A 215 -20.32 18.63 0.02
N LYS A 216 -20.97 19.69 -0.44
CA LYS A 216 -20.27 20.90 -0.88
C LYS A 216 -19.69 21.63 0.32
N SER A 217 -18.41 21.96 0.24
CA SER A 217 -17.69 22.77 1.23
C SER A 217 -16.81 23.81 0.55
N ASP A 218 -16.34 24.80 1.30
CA ASP A 218 -15.29 25.74 0.91
C ASP A 218 -13.89 25.14 1.07
N ARG A 219 -13.77 24.00 1.77
CA ARG A 219 -12.51 23.35 2.09
C ARG A 219 -12.65 21.83 2.11
N TYR A 220 -11.62 21.14 1.62
CA TYR A 220 -11.50 19.70 1.71
C TYR A 220 -10.09 19.34 2.17
N THR A 221 -9.97 18.33 3.03
CA THR A 221 -8.66 17.77 3.38
C THR A 221 -8.60 16.37 2.79
N LEU A 222 -7.63 16.13 1.91
CA LEU A 222 -7.34 14.81 1.35
C LEU A 222 -6.07 14.29 2.00
N SER A 223 -6.10 13.08 2.54
CA SER A 223 -4.90 12.38 2.97
C SER A 223 -4.54 11.30 1.95
N HIS A 224 -3.28 11.28 1.51
CA HIS A 224 -2.75 10.25 0.63
C HIS A 224 -1.68 9.42 1.32
N ILE A 225 -1.53 8.17 0.89
CA ILE A 225 -0.42 7.32 1.32
C ILE A 225 0.80 7.67 0.46
N ASN A 226 1.91 8.05 1.08
CA ASN A 226 3.17 8.36 0.40
C ASN A 226 4.00 7.10 0.11
N ASP A 227 5.18 7.28 -0.48
CA ASP A 227 6.08 6.19 -0.90
C ASP A 227 6.55 5.29 0.25
N TYR A 228 6.60 5.83 1.47
CA TYR A 228 7.01 5.12 2.68
C TYR A 228 5.84 4.46 3.42
N GLY A 229 4.62 4.56 2.89
CA GLY A 229 3.41 4.03 3.51
C GLY A 229 2.81 4.93 4.60
N ALA A 230 3.32 6.14 4.79
CA ALA A 230 2.77 7.11 5.73
C ALA A 230 1.62 7.90 5.12
N THR A 231 0.65 8.29 5.95
CA THR A 231 -0.46 9.16 5.56
C THR A 231 -0.01 10.63 5.60
N VAL A 232 -0.16 11.34 4.48
CA VAL A 232 0.16 12.76 4.34
C VAL A 232 -1.11 13.53 3.98
N SER A 233 -1.50 14.48 4.83
CA SER A 233 -2.73 15.26 4.66
C SER A 233 -2.46 16.63 4.06
N ASN A 234 -3.25 17.00 3.05
CA ASN A 234 -3.20 18.32 2.44
C ASN A 234 -4.59 18.95 2.41
N THR A 235 -4.66 20.25 2.72
CA THR A 235 -5.92 21.00 2.75
C THR A 235 -6.07 21.86 1.50
N TYR A 236 -7.20 21.71 0.82
CA TYR A 236 -7.54 22.37 -0.44
C TYR A 236 -8.66 23.39 -0.21
N PHE A 237 -8.43 24.64 -0.59
CA PHE A 237 -9.39 25.74 -0.41
C PHE A 237 -10.02 26.14 -1.74
N CYS A 238 -11.35 26.23 -1.77
CA CYS A 238 -12.12 26.45 -2.97
C CYS A 238 -12.34 27.95 -3.25
N ASN A 239 -12.05 28.37 -4.49
CA ASN A 239 -12.31 29.73 -4.95
C ASN A 239 -13.73 29.93 -5.50
N SER A 240 -14.02 31.17 -5.94
CA SER A 240 -15.31 31.56 -6.54
C SER A 240 -15.66 30.79 -7.82
N LYS A 241 -14.66 30.23 -8.52
CA LYS A 241 -14.83 29.39 -9.72
C LYS A 241 -15.05 27.91 -9.38
N ASN A 242 -15.31 27.57 -8.11
CA ASN A 242 -15.49 26.20 -7.62
C ASN A 242 -14.27 25.28 -7.79
N ILE A 243 -13.08 25.86 -7.96
CA ILE A 243 -11.81 25.12 -8.03
C ILE A 243 -11.11 25.24 -6.69
N CYS A 244 -10.69 24.12 -6.12
CA CYS A 244 -9.95 24.05 -4.88
C CYS A 244 -8.53 23.53 -5.13
N THR A 245 -7.56 24.23 -4.56
CA THR A 245 -6.12 23.95 -4.68
C THR A 245 -5.49 23.94 -3.30
N ALA A 246 -4.39 23.19 -3.15
CA ALA A 246 -3.61 23.22 -1.92
C ALA A 246 -3.09 24.63 -1.66
N LYS A 247 -3.02 25.05 -0.38
CA LYS A 247 -2.34 26.29 -0.01
C LYS A 247 -0.84 25.98 0.04
N ASP A 248 -0.01 26.76 -0.64
CA ASP A 248 1.45 26.61 -0.52
C ASP A 248 1.90 26.98 0.89
N GLU A 249 2.62 26.09 1.57
CA GLU A 249 3.27 26.34 2.87
C GLU A 249 4.49 27.30 2.77
N SER A 250 4.47 28.27 1.84
CA SER A 250 5.53 29.27 1.68
C SER A 250 5.23 30.63 2.35
N GLU A 251 4.24 30.67 3.24
CA GLU A 251 3.89 31.86 4.04
C GLU A 251 3.80 31.53 5.54
N GLY A 252 4.84 30.88 6.07
CA GLY A 252 5.04 30.63 7.49
C GLY A 252 6.49 30.83 7.88
#